data_AF-A0A2M8E3I6-F1
#
_entry.id   AF-A0A2M8E3I6-F1
#
_cell.length_a   1.000
_cell.length_b   1.000
_cell.length_c   1.000
_cell.angle_alpha   90.00
_cell.angle_beta   90.00
_cell.angle_gamma   90.00
#
_symmetry.space_group_name_H-M   'P 1'
#
loop_
_entity.id
_entity.type
_entity.pdbx_description
1 polymer ?
#
loop_
_entity_poly.entity_id
_entity_poly.type
_entity_poly.pdbx_seq_one_letter_code
_entity_poly.pdbx_strand_id
1 'polypeptide(L)'
;MQFRFIGATGGHVTGSCTHFYYPRKDSQFLVDCGLVQGEGDDFKQNSSAFPFDPSEIDFVLLTHAHQDHCGLIPKLYKDGFTGRVICTKATARLAKLSLLDSAFHNEGLFSEDDVNSILFDPIDDRPKFGLSKLLPIADDLFASFTRSAHILGATSITIGWLNQSTENEYLVMSGDLGNNTKNNPYQPLLAGRQGIFGYPKAIIVESTYGGKDRDQASSDYEGRFECLRKIIQEEVFDKKSLLLIPAFSLQRTQELLFDLVLTFQRHFSSQELSQTPSYFPSEFYDEFENDVWDHAVHRCLLRAIYTLPVVEQDKWLNCFVAADSTGRENFRLVDNAAVSVEDIKKLMAECRHTYPVEIVLDSILARKMSAVFRDELCRRQQFNPEETVYRNRQIKVDPIVKTIFQSI
;
A
#
# COMPACT_ATOMS: atom_id res chain seq x y z
N MET A 1 -5.46 2.88 -32.88
CA MET A 1 -5.16 3.60 -31.64
C MET A 1 -4.07 4.62 -31.94
N GLN A 2 -4.18 5.83 -31.40
CA GLN A 2 -3.12 6.84 -31.41
C GLN A 2 -2.80 7.20 -29.95
N PHE A 3 -1.54 7.54 -29.68
CA PHE A 3 -1.14 8.02 -28.36
C PHE A 3 0.01 9.01 -28.47
N ARG A 4 0.13 9.87 -27.45
CA ARG A 4 1.24 10.81 -27.30
C ARG A 4 1.65 10.88 -25.83
N PHE A 5 2.95 10.97 -25.60
CA PHE A 5 3.50 11.21 -24.27
C PHE A 5 3.40 12.70 -23.94
N ILE A 6 2.90 13.00 -22.74
CA ILE A 6 2.74 14.37 -22.26
C ILE A 6 3.85 14.73 -21.26
N GLY A 7 4.21 13.80 -20.37
CA GLY A 7 5.30 13.96 -19.40
C GLY A 7 6.07 12.65 -19.17
N ALA A 8 7.04 12.68 -18.24
CA ALA A 8 8.00 11.59 -17.98
C ALA A 8 8.74 11.09 -19.25
N THR A 9 9.15 12.02 -20.13
CA THR A 9 9.94 11.72 -21.33
C THR A 9 11.15 12.64 -21.43
N GLY A 10 12.08 12.39 -22.36
CA GLY A 10 13.23 13.28 -22.57
C GLY A 10 14.27 13.28 -21.44
N GLY A 11 14.30 12.23 -20.61
CA GLY A 11 15.20 12.11 -19.46
C GLY A 11 14.58 12.50 -18.11
N HIS A 12 13.32 12.93 -18.13
CA HIS A 12 12.52 13.24 -16.94
C HIS A 12 11.92 11.97 -16.32
N VAL A 13 11.84 11.92 -14.99
CA VAL A 13 11.33 10.76 -14.23
C VAL A 13 9.88 10.98 -13.81
N THR A 14 9.52 12.21 -13.47
CA THR A 14 8.23 12.56 -12.87
C THR A 14 7.24 13.13 -13.89
N GLY A 15 5.98 13.34 -13.47
CA GLY A 15 4.93 13.87 -14.33
C GLY A 15 4.42 12.89 -15.37
N SER A 16 4.34 11.60 -15.03
CA SER A 16 3.85 10.57 -15.96
C SER A 16 2.43 10.90 -16.43
N CYS A 17 2.27 11.05 -17.73
CA CYS A 17 0.97 11.23 -18.37
C CYS A 17 1.06 10.85 -19.84
N THR A 18 0.19 9.93 -20.27
CA THR A 18 0.08 9.52 -21.68
C THR A 18 -1.36 9.72 -22.15
N HIS A 19 -1.53 10.47 -23.22
CA HIS A 19 -2.83 10.74 -23.83
C HIS A 19 -3.09 9.79 -24.98
N PHE A 20 -4.25 9.13 -24.97
CA PHE A 20 -4.71 8.20 -25.99
C PHE A 20 -5.92 8.76 -26.71
N TYR A 21 -5.97 8.52 -28.03
CA TYR A 21 -7.14 8.76 -28.85
C TYR A 21 -7.49 7.49 -29.65
N TYR A 22 -8.75 7.08 -29.57
CA TYR A 22 -9.32 5.95 -30.27
C TYR A 22 -10.35 6.39 -31.32
N PRO A 23 -9.92 6.61 -32.58
CA PRO A 23 -10.77 7.21 -33.62
C PRO A 23 -12.05 6.42 -33.96
N ARG A 24 -12.05 5.09 -33.77
CA ARG A 24 -13.19 4.23 -34.12
C ARG A 24 -14.42 4.52 -33.25
N LYS A 25 -14.22 5.05 -32.04
CA LYS A 25 -15.28 5.37 -31.09
C LYS A 25 -15.28 6.82 -30.65
N ASP A 26 -14.42 7.64 -31.26
CA ASP A 26 -14.21 9.04 -30.89
C ASP A 26 -13.97 9.21 -29.38
N SER A 27 -13.10 8.36 -28.83
CA SER A 27 -12.84 8.28 -27.37
C SER A 27 -11.42 8.73 -27.04
N GLN A 28 -11.28 9.57 -26.02
CA GLN A 28 -10.01 10.08 -25.52
C GLN A 28 -9.85 9.69 -24.05
N PHE A 29 -8.67 9.20 -23.67
CA PHE A 29 -8.42 8.80 -22.29
C PHE A 29 -6.95 8.99 -21.92
N LEU A 30 -6.67 9.00 -20.62
CA LEU A 30 -5.32 9.09 -20.09
C LEU A 30 -4.87 7.77 -19.46
N VAL A 31 -3.57 7.51 -19.54
CA VAL A 31 -2.89 6.62 -18.60
C VAL A 31 -1.98 7.48 -17.75
N ASP A 32 -2.26 7.49 -16.45
CA ASP A 32 -1.66 8.37 -15.44
C ASP A 32 -1.83 9.87 -15.73
N CYS A 33 -1.76 10.67 -14.67
CA CYS A 33 -1.76 12.13 -14.70
C CYS A 33 -1.01 12.64 -13.46
N GLY A 34 0.32 12.62 -13.55
CA GLY A 34 1.23 12.87 -12.45
C GLY A 34 1.75 14.30 -12.32
N LEU A 35 2.21 14.64 -11.13
CA LEU A 35 2.97 15.86 -10.86
C LEU A 35 4.42 15.72 -11.30
N VAL A 36 4.97 16.78 -11.87
CA VAL A 36 6.42 16.96 -12.02
C VAL A 36 6.99 17.37 -10.66
N GLN A 37 8.07 16.74 -10.22
CA GLN A 37 8.74 17.01 -8.93
C GLN A 37 10.26 16.89 -9.05
N GLY A 38 10.98 17.89 -8.55
CA GLY A 38 12.44 17.90 -8.49
C GLY A 38 13.12 18.14 -9.85
N GLU A 39 12.41 18.70 -10.83
CA GLU A 39 12.90 18.86 -12.21
C GLU A 39 13.00 20.32 -12.65
N GLY A 40 12.89 21.26 -11.71
CA GLY A 40 13.15 22.68 -11.91
C GLY A 40 12.03 23.54 -11.35
N ASP A 41 11.40 24.35 -12.22
CA ASP A 41 10.22 25.15 -11.86
C ASP A 41 8.95 24.29 -11.90
N ASP A 42 8.88 23.35 -10.95
CA ASP A 42 7.82 22.32 -10.86
C ASP A 42 6.44 22.97 -10.76
N PHE A 43 6.30 24.04 -9.98
CA PHE A 43 5.02 24.73 -9.82
C PHE A 43 4.52 25.31 -11.14
N LYS A 44 5.39 25.97 -11.91
CA LYS A 44 5.02 26.50 -13.23
C LYS A 44 4.63 25.40 -14.21
N GLN A 45 5.36 24.29 -14.22
CA GLN A 45 5.03 23.15 -15.09
C GLN A 45 3.67 22.55 -14.71
N ASN A 46 3.45 22.27 -13.43
CA ASN A 46 2.21 21.69 -12.93
C ASN A 46 1.00 22.62 -13.08
N SER A 47 1.19 23.94 -12.97
CA SER A 47 0.12 24.93 -13.13
C SER A 47 -0.23 25.26 -14.58
N SER A 48 0.58 24.82 -15.54
CA SER A 48 0.33 25.06 -16.97
C SER A 48 -0.97 24.38 -17.45
N ALA A 49 -1.56 24.92 -18.51
CA ALA A 49 -2.70 24.30 -19.16
C ALA A 49 -2.30 22.94 -19.76
N PHE A 50 -3.22 21.96 -19.71
CA PHE A 50 -3.01 20.69 -20.37
C PHE A 50 -2.96 20.89 -21.90
N PRO A 51 -2.19 20.08 -22.65
CA PRO A 51 -2.14 20.15 -24.11
C PRO A 51 -3.33 19.46 -24.79
N PHE A 52 -4.40 19.18 -24.03
CA PHE A 52 -5.70 18.62 -24.43
C PHE A 52 -6.78 19.34 -23.61
N ASP A 53 -8.02 19.26 -24.07
CA ASP A 53 -9.18 19.71 -23.30
C ASP A 53 -9.56 18.65 -22.25
N PRO A 54 -9.48 18.93 -20.94
CA PRO A 54 -9.86 17.98 -19.89
C PRO A 54 -11.31 17.49 -19.98
N SER A 55 -12.23 18.30 -20.53
CA SER A 55 -13.65 17.95 -20.67
C SER A 55 -13.91 16.90 -21.76
N GLU A 56 -12.96 16.70 -22.69
CA GLU A 56 -13.03 15.68 -23.74
C GLU A 56 -12.46 14.31 -23.30
N ILE A 57 -11.84 14.23 -22.11
CA ILE A 57 -11.28 12.97 -21.60
C ILE A 57 -12.40 12.14 -20.97
N ASP A 58 -12.59 10.91 -21.46
CA ASP A 58 -13.65 10.01 -21.01
C ASP A 58 -13.35 9.38 -19.63
N PHE A 59 -12.09 8.98 -19.43
CA PHE A 59 -11.62 8.33 -18.22
C PHE A 59 -10.09 8.41 -18.09
N VAL A 60 -9.60 8.10 -16.88
CA VAL A 60 -8.18 7.90 -16.59
C VAL A 60 -7.96 6.46 -16.14
N LEU A 61 -7.00 5.77 -16.74
CA LEU A 61 -6.47 4.52 -16.23
C LEU A 61 -5.26 4.86 -15.35
N LEU A 62 -5.32 4.53 -14.05
CA LEU A 62 -4.27 4.89 -13.10
C LEU A 62 -3.49 3.64 -12.67
N THR A 63 -2.17 3.65 -12.91
CA THR A 63 -1.28 2.52 -12.65
C THR A 63 -1.03 2.30 -11.16
N HIS A 64 -0.77 3.38 -10.41
CA HIS A 64 -0.51 3.33 -8.97
C HIS A 64 -0.61 4.73 -8.31
N ALA A 65 -0.40 4.78 -6.99
CA ALA A 65 -0.75 5.92 -6.15
C ALA A 65 0.37 6.95 -5.88
N HIS A 66 1.54 6.84 -6.52
CA HIS A 66 2.55 7.89 -6.36
C HIS A 66 2.12 9.20 -7.02
N GLN A 67 2.61 10.33 -6.50
CA GLN A 67 2.21 11.67 -6.93
C GLN A 67 2.65 11.99 -8.37
N ASP A 68 3.76 11.43 -8.81
CA ASP A 68 4.23 11.50 -10.19
C ASP A 68 3.42 10.64 -11.17
N HIS A 69 2.37 9.95 -10.71
CA HIS A 69 1.39 9.24 -11.55
C HIS A 69 -0.06 9.70 -11.33
N CYS A 70 -0.41 10.23 -10.15
CA CYS A 70 -1.78 10.65 -9.84
C CYS A 70 -1.94 12.11 -9.43
N GLY A 71 -0.84 12.82 -9.20
CA GLY A 71 -0.82 14.11 -8.53
C GLY A 71 -1.52 15.26 -9.25
N LEU A 72 -1.70 15.18 -10.58
CA LEU A 72 -2.42 16.19 -11.36
C LEU A 72 -3.90 15.83 -11.62
N ILE A 73 -4.36 14.66 -11.18
CA ILE A 73 -5.77 14.26 -11.30
C ILE A 73 -6.73 15.29 -10.68
N PRO A 74 -6.49 15.85 -9.47
CA PRO A 74 -7.41 16.85 -8.93
C PRO A 74 -7.47 18.13 -9.78
N LYS A 75 -6.34 18.57 -10.33
CA LYS A 75 -6.31 19.70 -11.29
C LYS A 75 -7.08 19.35 -12.57
N LEU A 76 -7.01 18.11 -13.03
CA LEU A 76 -7.78 17.65 -14.19
C LEU A 76 -9.29 17.83 -13.95
N TYR A 77 -9.81 17.47 -12.77
CA TYR A 77 -11.21 17.73 -12.38
C TYR A 77 -11.53 19.22 -12.29
N LYS A 78 -10.65 20.01 -11.65
CA LYS A 78 -10.76 21.47 -11.56
C LYS A 78 -10.89 22.14 -12.94
N ASP A 79 -10.15 21.62 -13.92
CA ASP A 79 -10.11 22.16 -15.29
C ASP A 79 -11.22 21.59 -16.21
N GLY A 80 -12.15 20.78 -15.68
CA GLY A 80 -13.38 20.40 -16.38
C GLY A 80 -13.56 18.91 -16.70
N PHE A 81 -12.64 18.03 -16.29
CA PHE A 81 -12.84 16.59 -16.42
C PHE A 81 -13.93 16.09 -15.47
N THR A 82 -14.85 15.28 -15.99
CA THR A 82 -15.94 14.67 -15.21
C THR A 82 -15.95 13.15 -15.25
N GLY A 83 -14.95 12.54 -15.91
CA GLY A 83 -14.85 11.10 -16.10
C GLY A 83 -14.47 10.36 -14.82
N ARG A 84 -14.20 9.06 -14.95
CA ARG A 84 -13.81 8.18 -13.84
C ARG A 84 -12.31 7.90 -13.84
N VAL A 85 -11.75 7.68 -12.66
CA VAL A 85 -10.37 7.21 -12.46
C VAL A 85 -10.40 5.73 -12.13
N ILE A 86 -10.06 4.89 -13.12
CA ILE A 86 -10.12 3.43 -13.02
C ILE A 86 -8.77 2.90 -12.55
N CYS A 87 -8.76 2.27 -11.38
CA CYS A 87 -7.55 1.68 -10.76
C CYS A 87 -7.93 0.60 -9.75
N THR A 88 -6.94 0.01 -9.06
CA THR A 88 -7.24 -0.90 -7.95
C THR A 88 -7.78 -0.14 -6.73
N LYS A 89 -8.54 -0.82 -5.88
CA LYS A 89 -9.09 -0.26 -4.64
C LYS A 89 -8.00 0.28 -3.71
N ALA A 90 -6.89 -0.45 -3.58
CA ALA A 90 -5.75 0.02 -2.79
C ALA A 90 -5.16 1.30 -3.40
N THR A 91 -4.97 1.35 -4.72
CA THR A 91 -4.50 2.56 -5.40
C THR A 91 -5.44 3.74 -5.16
N ALA A 92 -6.76 3.57 -5.29
CA ALA A 92 -7.73 4.64 -5.02
C ALA A 92 -7.62 5.18 -3.58
N ARG A 93 -7.55 4.29 -2.58
CA ARG A 93 -7.43 4.66 -1.16
C ARG A 93 -6.14 5.43 -0.87
N LEU A 94 -5.01 4.91 -1.36
CA LEU A 94 -3.69 5.51 -1.15
C LEU A 94 -3.57 6.85 -1.89
N ALA A 95 -4.02 6.91 -3.14
CA ALA A 95 -4.02 8.13 -3.94
C ALA A 95 -4.84 9.21 -3.24
N LYS A 96 -6.05 8.91 -2.78
CA LYS A 96 -6.89 9.89 -2.05
C LYS A 96 -6.17 10.47 -0.82
N LEU A 97 -5.56 9.63 0.01
CA LEU A 97 -4.80 10.09 1.18
C LEU A 97 -3.63 10.99 0.79
N SER A 98 -2.86 10.57 -0.23
CA SER A 98 -1.71 11.34 -0.71
C SER A 98 -2.11 12.67 -1.35
N LEU A 99 -3.24 12.70 -2.07
CA LEU A 99 -3.74 13.91 -2.74
C LEU A 99 -4.32 14.91 -1.77
N LEU A 100 -5.00 14.47 -0.70
CA LEU A 100 -5.46 15.37 0.37
C LEU A 100 -4.27 16.02 1.09
N ASP A 101 -3.22 15.25 1.38
CA ASP A 101 -1.99 15.80 1.93
C ASP A 101 -1.30 16.76 0.95
N SER A 102 -1.30 16.42 -0.34
CA SER A 102 -0.75 17.26 -1.41
C SER A 102 -1.52 18.58 -1.59
N ALA A 103 -2.85 18.58 -1.43
CA ALA A 103 -3.68 19.79 -1.51
C ALA A 103 -3.30 20.82 -0.42
N PHE A 104 -2.91 20.35 0.75
CA PHE A 104 -2.41 21.21 1.83
C PHE A 104 -1.05 21.84 1.51
N HIS A 105 -0.16 21.12 0.80
CA HIS A 105 1.20 21.59 0.50
C HIS A 105 1.35 22.32 -0.83
N ASN A 106 0.47 22.07 -1.81
CA ASN A 106 0.50 22.66 -3.16
C ASN A 106 -0.58 23.75 -3.31
N GLU A 107 -0.56 24.75 -2.44
CA GLU A 107 -1.53 25.84 -2.45
C GLU A 107 -1.64 26.48 -3.85
N GLY A 108 -2.87 26.56 -4.35
CA GLY A 108 -3.20 27.17 -5.65
C GLY A 108 -3.31 26.20 -6.83
N LEU A 109 -2.70 25.02 -6.76
CA LEU A 109 -2.79 24.04 -7.85
C LEU A 109 -4.17 23.40 -7.92
N PHE A 110 -4.62 22.83 -6.79
CA PHE A 110 -5.95 22.27 -6.57
C PHE A 110 -6.29 22.31 -5.07
N SER A 111 -7.57 22.14 -4.75
CA SER A 111 -8.13 22.18 -3.40
C SER A 111 -8.50 20.79 -2.88
N GLU A 112 -8.80 20.68 -1.58
CA GLU A 112 -9.38 19.45 -1.02
C GLU A 112 -10.72 19.08 -1.68
N ASP A 113 -11.52 20.07 -2.09
CA ASP A 113 -12.79 19.84 -2.78
C ASP A 113 -12.56 19.21 -4.16
N ASP A 114 -11.53 19.65 -4.88
CA ASP A 114 -11.12 19.03 -6.15
C ASP A 114 -10.72 17.57 -5.93
N VAL A 115 -9.98 17.26 -4.86
CA VAL A 115 -9.63 15.88 -4.50
C VAL A 115 -10.87 15.06 -4.15
N ASN A 116 -11.82 15.64 -3.42
CA ASN A 116 -13.07 14.98 -3.02
C ASN A 116 -14.04 14.75 -4.20
N SER A 117 -13.92 15.54 -5.27
CA SER A 117 -14.68 15.39 -6.51
C SER A 117 -14.27 14.17 -7.34
N ILE A 118 -13.08 13.59 -7.08
CA ILE A 118 -12.54 12.48 -7.86
C ILE A 118 -13.45 11.25 -7.78
N LEU A 119 -13.90 10.80 -8.95
CA LEU A 119 -14.71 9.61 -9.12
C LEU A 119 -13.81 8.38 -9.33
N PHE A 120 -13.23 7.88 -8.24
CA PHE A 120 -12.50 6.62 -8.27
C PHE A 120 -13.44 5.44 -8.61
N ASP A 121 -13.00 4.58 -9.53
CA ASP A 121 -13.70 3.39 -9.98
C ASP A 121 -12.79 2.16 -9.76
N PRO A 122 -12.88 1.53 -8.56
CA PRO A 122 -12.08 0.35 -8.23
C PRO A 122 -12.40 -0.83 -9.16
N ILE A 123 -11.49 -1.11 -10.10
CA ILE A 123 -11.66 -2.17 -11.10
C ILE A 123 -11.81 -3.55 -10.45
N ASP A 124 -11.20 -3.76 -9.30
CA ASP A 124 -11.20 -5.00 -8.52
C ASP A 124 -12.49 -5.22 -7.70
N ASP A 125 -13.39 -4.24 -7.64
CA ASP A 125 -14.76 -4.43 -7.16
C ASP A 125 -15.74 -4.77 -8.31
N ARG A 126 -15.30 -4.73 -9.58
CA ARG A 126 -16.17 -5.05 -10.73
C ARG A 126 -16.40 -6.57 -10.91
N PRO A 127 -17.59 -7.00 -11.38
CA PRO A 127 -17.85 -8.41 -11.69
C PRO A 127 -16.85 -8.97 -12.70
N LYS A 128 -16.45 -10.23 -12.51
CA LYS A 128 -15.50 -10.97 -13.37
C LYS A 128 -14.07 -10.40 -13.37
N PHE A 129 -13.76 -9.44 -12.51
CA PHE A 129 -12.39 -8.99 -12.34
C PHE A 129 -11.46 -10.15 -12.01
N GLY A 130 -10.28 -10.13 -12.61
CA GLY A 130 -9.14 -10.94 -12.21
C GLY A 130 -7.88 -10.29 -12.74
N LEU A 131 -6.80 -10.38 -11.96
CA LEU A 131 -5.51 -9.88 -12.41
C LEU A 131 -5.07 -10.60 -13.68
N SER A 132 -4.42 -9.86 -14.56
CA SER A 132 -4.01 -10.32 -15.90
C SER A 132 -5.16 -10.93 -16.72
N LYS A 133 -6.39 -10.45 -16.53
CA LYS A 133 -7.56 -10.76 -17.37
C LYS A 133 -8.07 -9.50 -18.04
N LEU A 134 -8.44 -9.65 -19.30
CA LEU A 134 -9.00 -8.57 -20.09
C LEU A 134 -10.46 -8.30 -19.69
N LEU A 135 -10.77 -7.04 -19.41
CA LEU A 135 -12.09 -6.56 -19.03
C LEU A 135 -12.51 -5.39 -19.93
N PRO A 136 -13.79 -5.30 -20.32
CA PRO A 136 -14.28 -4.14 -21.03
C PRO A 136 -14.25 -2.90 -20.13
N ILE A 137 -13.73 -1.79 -20.66
CA ILE A 137 -13.71 -0.48 -19.99
C ILE A 137 -14.64 0.52 -20.70
N ALA A 138 -14.78 0.39 -22.02
CA ALA A 138 -15.69 1.13 -22.88
C ALA A 138 -15.98 0.29 -24.14
N ASP A 139 -16.80 0.80 -25.06
CA ASP A 139 -17.13 0.09 -26.29
C ASP A 139 -15.87 -0.17 -27.14
N ASP A 140 -15.66 -1.42 -27.55
CA ASP A 140 -14.48 -1.87 -28.30
C ASP A 140 -13.13 -1.53 -27.60
N LEU A 141 -13.14 -1.21 -26.30
CA LEU A 141 -11.98 -0.89 -25.49
C LEU A 141 -11.94 -1.75 -24.23
N PHE A 142 -10.76 -2.28 -23.96
CA PHE A 142 -10.53 -3.23 -22.89
C PHE A 142 -9.27 -2.87 -22.09
N ALA A 143 -9.24 -3.26 -20.82
CA ALA A 143 -8.03 -3.19 -19.99
C ALA A 143 -7.80 -4.51 -19.26
N SER A 144 -6.53 -4.86 -19.09
CA SER A 144 -6.09 -5.88 -18.15
C SER A 144 -5.10 -5.26 -17.17
N PHE A 145 -5.35 -5.46 -15.89
CA PHE A 145 -4.51 -4.96 -14.80
C PHE A 145 -3.62 -6.10 -14.31
N THR A 146 -2.31 -5.96 -14.48
CA THR A 146 -1.30 -6.96 -14.13
C THR A 146 -0.44 -6.40 -12.99
N ARG A 147 -0.25 -7.17 -11.93
CA ARG A 147 0.53 -6.71 -10.77
C ARG A 147 1.97 -6.35 -11.15
N SER A 148 2.37 -5.10 -10.91
CA SER A 148 3.74 -4.62 -11.16
C SER A 148 4.68 -4.83 -9.97
N ALA A 149 4.10 -5.03 -8.78
CA ALA A 149 4.80 -5.23 -7.52
C ALA A 149 5.69 -4.06 -7.05
N HIS A 150 5.39 -2.83 -7.52
CA HIS A 150 6.10 -1.60 -7.12
C HIS A 150 5.67 -1.08 -5.74
N ILE A 151 4.37 -0.81 -5.59
CA ILE A 151 3.72 -0.45 -4.33
C ILE A 151 2.41 -1.22 -4.18
N LEU A 152 1.79 -1.14 -3.00
CA LEU A 152 0.48 -1.71 -2.72
C LEU A 152 -0.56 -1.24 -3.76
N GLY A 153 -1.19 -2.18 -4.46
CA GLY A 153 -2.19 -1.89 -5.50
C GLY A 153 -1.62 -1.58 -6.88
N ALA A 154 -0.30 -1.48 -7.05
CA ALA A 154 0.33 -1.09 -8.31
C ALA A 154 0.17 -2.14 -9.41
N THR A 155 -0.15 -1.65 -10.61
CA THR A 155 -0.39 -2.48 -11.78
C THR A 155 0.19 -1.88 -13.05
N SER A 156 0.76 -2.75 -13.88
CA SER A 156 0.90 -2.52 -15.32
C SER A 156 -0.47 -2.71 -15.98
N ILE A 157 -0.75 -1.92 -17.01
CA ILE A 157 -2.05 -1.90 -17.69
C ILE A 157 -1.85 -2.27 -19.15
N THR A 158 -2.44 -3.41 -19.56
CA THR A 158 -2.59 -3.76 -20.97
C THR A 158 -3.87 -3.11 -21.48
N ILE A 159 -3.76 -2.24 -22.48
CA ILE A 159 -4.88 -1.62 -23.19
C ILE A 159 -5.16 -2.47 -24.44
N GLY A 160 -6.40 -2.97 -24.56
CA GLY A 160 -6.89 -3.69 -25.72
C GLY A 160 -7.91 -2.88 -26.51
N TRP A 161 -7.87 -2.95 -27.83
CA TRP A 161 -8.88 -2.33 -28.70
C TRP A 161 -9.14 -3.16 -29.95
N LEU A 162 -10.30 -2.95 -30.59
CA LEU A 162 -10.55 -3.50 -31.93
C LEU A 162 -9.94 -2.59 -33.02
N ASN A 163 -9.12 -3.15 -33.88
CA ASN A 163 -8.57 -2.43 -35.02
C ASN A 163 -9.61 -2.22 -36.14
N GLN A 164 -9.19 -1.64 -37.26
CA GLN A 164 -10.07 -1.42 -38.42
C GLN A 164 -10.63 -2.73 -38.99
N SER A 165 -9.86 -3.83 -38.90
CA SER A 165 -10.24 -5.17 -39.33
C SER A 165 -11.02 -5.97 -38.26
N THR A 166 -11.45 -5.33 -37.17
CA THR A 166 -12.16 -5.97 -36.03
C THR A 166 -11.35 -7.03 -35.27
N GLU A 167 -10.03 -6.97 -35.36
CA GLU A 167 -9.12 -7.83 -34.60
C GLU A 167 -8.66 -7.11 -33.32
N ASN A 168 -8.41 -7.88 -32.25
CA ASN A 168 -7.88 -7.34 -31.01
C ASN A 168 -6.41 -6.97 -31.16
N GLU A 169 -6.06 -5.76 -30.75
CA GLU A 169 -4.69 -5.31 -30.59
C GLU A 169 -4.44 -4.86 -29.17
N TYR A 170 -3.19 -5.00 -28.72
CA TYR A 170 -2.82 -4.66 -27.36
C TYR A 170 -1.56 -3.79 -27.31
N LEU A 171 -1.53 -2.90 -26.33
CA LEU A 171 -0.37 -2.12 -25.93
C LEU A 171 -0.26 -2.18 -24.40
N VAL A 172 0.94 -2.28 -23.87
CA VAL A 172 1.16 -2.32 -22.42
C VAL A 172 1.81 -1.04 -21.95
N MET A 173 1.27 -0.47 -20.87
CA MET A 173 1.91 0.57 -20.06
C MET A 173 2.39 -0.10 -18.78
N SER A 174 3.70 -0.11 -18.52
CA SER A 174 4.21 -0.80 -17.34
C SER A 174 3.81 -0.12 -16.02
N GLY A 175 3.62 1.20 -16.03
CA GLY A 175 3.79 2.01 -14.83
C GLY A 175 5.18 1.77 -14.24
N ASP A 176 5.32 1.91 -12.93
CA ASP A 176 6.55 1.54 -12.25
C ASP A 176 6.60 0.05 -11.94
N LEU A 177 7.79 -0.54 -12.08
CA LEU A 177 8.03 -1.95 -11.90
C LEU A 177 8.81 -2.24 -10.62
N GLY A 178 8.24 -3.09 -9.79
CA GLY A 178 8.91 -3.57 -8.59
C GLY A 178 9.88 -4.71 -8.83
N ASN A 179 10.72 -4.94 -7.82
CA ASN A 179 11.76 -5.96 -7.83
C ASN A 179 11.25 -7.35 -7.49
N ASN A 180 10.05 -7.45 -6.91
CA ASN A 180 9.54 -8.73 -6.45
C ASN A 180 9.25 -9.65 -7.63
N THR A 181 9.80 -10.85 -7.56
CA THR A 181 9.49 -11.93 -8.48
C THR A 181 8.87 -13.10 -7.72
N LYS A 182 8.45 -14.13 -8.44
CA LYS A 182 7.97 -15.38 -7.82
C LYS A 182 9.00 -16.02 -6.88
N ASN A 183 10.29 -15.78 -7.13
CA ASN A 183 11.40 -16.41 -6.41
C ASN A 183 12.24 -15.44 -5.57
N ASN A 184 11.98 -14.13 -5.65
CA ASN A 184 12.67 -13.12 -4.87
C ASN A 184 11.64 -12.18 -4.23
N PRO A 185 11.30 -12.36 -2.95
CA PRO A 185 10.35 -11.55 -2.22
C PRO A 185 10.99 -10.24 -1.72
N TYR A 186 11.65 -9.49 -2.60
CA TYR A 186 12.50 -8.36 -2.21
C TYR A 186 11.80 -7.33 -1.29
N GLN A 187 10.49 -7.14 -1.41
CA GLN A 187 9.62 -6.34 -0.55
C GLN A 187 8.48 -7.21 0.03
N PRO A 188 8.58 -7.72 1.26
CA PRO A 188 7.67 -8.65 1.90
C PRO A 188 6.18 -8.40 1.80
N LEU A 189 5.80 -7.13 1.86
CA LEU A 189 4.39 -6.75 1.88
C LEU A 189 3.77 -6.92 0.48
N LEU A 190 4.60 -7.10 -0.56
CA LEU A 190 4.17 -7.23 -1.94
C LEU A 190 4.34 -8.65 -2.46
N ALA A 191 3.34 -9.12 -3.20
CA ALA A 191 3.48 -10.33 -3.98
C ALA A 191 4.35 -10.08 -5.23
N GLY A 192 4.94 -11.15 -5.78
CA GLY A 192 5.73 -11.05 -7.02
C GLY A 192 4.92 -10.53 -8.21
N ARG A 193 5.60 -9.84 -9.13
CA ARG A 193 5.01 -9.35 -10.38
C ARG A 193 4.45 -10.50 -11.24
N GLN A 194 3.38 -10.22 -11.96
CA GLN A 194 2.72 -11.18 -12.85
C GLN A 194 3.14 -10.98 -14.31
N GLY A 195 2.93 -12.02 -15.12
CA GLY A 195 3.03 -11.90 -16.56
C GLY A 195 1.91 -11.03 -17.14
N ILE A 196 2.24 -10.25 -18.16
CA ILE A 196 1.29 -9.42 -18.90
C ILE A 196 0.24 -10.27 -19.63
N PHE A 197 -0.92 -9.67 -19.91
CA PHE A 197 -1.95 -10.30 -20.72
C PHE A 197 -1.63 -10.23 -22.23
N GLY A 198 -1.81 -11.36 -22.92
CA GLY A 198 -1.79 -11.44 -24.38
C GLY A 198 -0.42 -11.21 -25.02
N TYR A 199 -0.43 -10.87 -26.31
CA TYR A 199 0.74 -10.58 -27.12
C TYR A 199 0.66 -9.14 -27.64
N PRO A 200 1.21 -8.15 -26.89
CA PRO A 200 1.09 -6.76 -27.29
C PRO A 200 1.98 -6.42 -28.47
N LYS A 201 1.53 -5.45 -29.26
CA LYS A 201 2.32 -4.88 -30.36
C LYS A 201 3.48 -4.03 -29.84
N ALA A 202 3.29 -3.42 -28.67
CA ALA A 202 4.29 -2.59 -28.02
C ALA A 202 4.13 -2.65 -26.50
N ILE A 203 5.26 -2.48 -25.81
CA ILE A 203 5.32 -2.33 -24.37
C ILE A 203 6.07 -1.02 -24.10
N ILE A 204 5.41 -0.10 -23.43
CA ILE A 204 5.99 1.14 -22.92
C ILE A 204 6.40 0.84 -21.49
N VAL A 205 7.72 0.87 -21.25
CA VAL A 205 8.33 0.47 -19.98
C VAL A 205 8.99 1.68 -19.34
N GLU A 206 8.85 1.81 -18.02
CA GLU A 206 9.65 2.76 -17.23
C GLU A 206 11.16 2.50 -17.41
N SER A 207 11.98 3.51 -17.14
CA SER A 207 13.42 3.42 -17.34
C SER A 207 14.24 4.08 -16.23
N THR A 208 13.67 4.19 -15.02
CA THR A 208 14.26 4.89 -13.86
C THR A 208 15.69 4.43 -13.56
N TYR A 209 15.96 3.14 -13.75
CA TYR A 209 17.27 2.52 -13.55
C TYR A 209 17.84 1.87 -14.81
N GLY A 210 17.33 2.20 -16.00
CA GLY A 210 17.67 1.51 -17.25
C GLY A 210 19.17 1.50 -17.62
N GLY A 211 19.94 2.44 -17.07
CA GLY A 211 21.40 2.53 -17.27
C GLY A 211 22.24 2.13 -16.04
N LYS A 212 21.67 1.51 -15.01
CA LYS A 212 22.37 1.16 -13.78
C LYS A 212 22.18 -0.31 -13.43
N ASP A 213 23.28 -1.05 -13.41
CA ASP A 213 23.29 -2.38 -12.82
C ASP A 213 23.15 -2.28 -11.30
N ARG A 214 22.28 -3.11 -10.73
CA ARG A 214 22.15 -3.21 -9.28
C ARG A 214 23.03 -4.33 -8.78
N ASP A 215 23.76 -4.04 -7.70
CA ASP A 215 24.51 -5.04 -6.98
C ASP A 215 23.59 -6.15 -6.44
N GLN A 216 24.04 -7.39 -6.52
CA GLN A 216 23.25 -8.56 -6.17
C GLN A 216 22.97 -8.62 -4.65
N ALA A 217 23.92 -8.20 -3.81
CA ALA A 217 23.72 -8.15 -2.36
C ALA A 217 22.68 -7.08 -1.96
N SER A 218 22.54 -6.03 -2.77
CA SER A 218 21.52 -4.98 -2.59
C SER A 218 20.15 -5.31 -3.20
N SER A 219 20.06 -6.40 -3.98
CA SER A 219 18.87 -6.79 -4.75
C SER A 219 18.20 -8.08 -4.26
N ASP A 220 18.76 -8.70 -3.22
CA ASP A 220 18.24 -9.90 -2.58
C ASP A 220 17.52 -9.58 -1.26
N TYR A 221 16.51 -10.40 -0.96
CA TYR A 221 15.73 -10.31 0.27
C TYR A 221 16.63 -10.39 1.51
N GLU A 222 17.46 -11.42 1.68
CA GLU A 222 18.29 -11.59 2.88
C GLU A 222 19.42 -10.56 2.95
N GLY A 223 19.98 -10.19 1.80
CA GLY A 223 21.03 -9.17 1.71
C GLY A 223 20.61 -7.82 2.31
N ARG A 224 19.39 -7.36 2.05
CA ARG A 224 18.88 -6.09 2.61
C ARG A 224 18.66 -6.16 4.13
N PHE A 225 18.19 -7.31 4.65
CA PHE A 225 18.01 -7.51 6.10
C PHE A 225 19.35 -7.47 6.82
N GLU A 226 20.35 -8.16 6.26
CA GLU A 226 21.69 -8.18 6.85
C GLU A 226 22.33 -6.79 6.85
N CYS A 227 22.10 -5.99 5.81
CA CYS A 227 22.54 -4.59 5.78
C CYS A 227 21.87 -3.76 6.90
N LEU A 228 20.55 -3.82 7.02
CA LEU A 228 19.81 -3.10 8.07
C LEU A 228 20.25 -3.56 9.47
N ARG A 229 20.40 -4.87 9.67
CA ARG A 229 20.85 -5.46 10.94
C ARG A 229 22.22 -4.92 11.37
N LYS A 230 23.18 -4.83 10.45
CA LYS A 230 24.52 -4.28 10.74
C LYS A 230 24.45 -2.83 11.16
N ILE A 231 23.70 -2.01 10.43
CA ILE A 231 23.51 -0.59 10.77
C ILE A 231 22.91 -0.44 12.17
N ILE A 232 21.87 -1.23 12.49
CA ILE A 232 21.24 -1.20 13.82
C ILE A 232 22.22 -1.64 14.91
N GLN A 233 22.97 -2.71 14.70
CA GLN A 233 23.98 -3.16 15.66
C GLN A 233 25.01 -2.06 15.93
N GLU A 234 25.62 -1.52 14.88
CA GLU A 234 26.72 -0.56 14.99
C GLU A 234 26.27 0.80 15.55
N GLU A 235 25.18 1.35 15.03
CA GLU A 235 24.73 2.69 15.41
C GLU A 235 23.91 2.68 16.70
N VAL A 236 22.91 1.80 16.78
CA VAL A 236 21.95 1.84 17.90
C VAL A 236 22.50 1.12 19.14
N PHE A 237 23.09 -0.07 18.99
CA PHE A 237 23.52 -0.86 20.14
C PHE A 237 24.96 -0.55 20.58
N ASP A 238 25.91 -0.50 19.63
CA ASP A 238 27.33 -0.32 19.95
C ASP A 238 27.64 1.14 20.28
N LYS A 239 27.18 2.08 19.43
CA LYS A 239 27.44 3.53 19.59
C LYS A 239 26.39 4.25 20.42
N LYS A 240 25.20 3.67 20.61
CA LYS A 240 24.04 4.30 21.28
C LYS A 240 23.66 5.64 20.64
N SER A 241 23.76 5.71 19.31
CA SER A 241 23.43 6.90 18.52
C SER A 241 21.95 6.90 18.12
N LEU A 242 21.45 8.10 17.76
CA LEU A 242 20.14 8.25 17.13
C LEU A 242 20.24 7.87 15.66
N LEU A 243 19.45 6.88 15.22
CA LEU A 243 19.34 6.50 13.82
C LEU A 243 18.14 7.19 13.16
N LEU A 244 18.40 8.18 12.32
CA LEU A 244 17.38 8.88 11.53
C LEU A 244 17.24 8.24 10.14
N ILE A 245 16.03 7.81 9.77
CA ILE A 245 15.75 7.14 8.49
C ILE A 245 14.70 7.95 7.69
N PRO A 246 15.12 8.81 6.74
CA PRO A 246 14.17 9.48 5.86
C PRO A 246 13.56 8.47 4.87
N ALA A 247 12.24 8.42 4.80
CA ALA A 247 11.51 7.52 3.91
C ALA A 247 10.21 8.16 3.41
N PHE A 248 9.78 7.77 2.21
CA PHE A 248 8.46 8.13 1.71
C PHE A 248 7.38 7.49 2.59
N SER A 249 6.35 8.30 2.92
CA SER A 249 5.20 7.86 3.72
C SER A 249 4.42 6.69 3.10
N LEU A 250 4.58 6.47 1.79
CA LEU A 250 3.95 5.41 1.02
C LEU A 250 4.95 4.30 0.65
N GLN A 251 4.59 3.06 0.94
CA GLN A 251 5.34 1.81 0.75
C GLN A 251 6.64 1.70 1.54
N ARG A 252 7.61 2.61 1.35
CA ARG A 252 8.97 2.45 1.90
C ARG A 252 8.98 2.48 3.41
N THR A 253 8.21 3.37 4.03
CA THR A 253 8.01 3.34 5.49
C THR A 253 7.41 2.02 5.96
N GLN A 254 6.38 1.48 5.29
CA GLN A 254 5.74 0.24 5.73
C GLN A 254 6.69 -0.96 5.59
N GLU A 255 7.47 -1.03 4.50
CA GLU A 255 8.52 -2.04 4.31
C GLU A 255 9.60 -1.93 5.39
N LEU A 256 10.09 -0.73 5.68
CA LEU A 256 11.09 -0.51 6.71
C LEU A 256 10.59 -0.89 8.10
N LEU A 257 9.34 -0.52 8.44
CA LEU A 257 8.72 -0.93 9.69
C LEU A 257 8.68 -2.46 9.78
N PHE A 258 8.21 -3.13 8.72
CA PHE A 258 8.20 -4.59 8.66
C PHE A 258 9.61 -5.18 8.84
N ASP A 259 10.61 -4.59 8.19
CA ASP A 259 11.98 -5.06 8.22
C ASP A 259 12.64 -4.89 9.58
N LEU A 260 12.34 -3.77 10.26
CA LEU A 260 12.72 -3.53 11.65
C LEU A 260 12.14 -4.62 12.53
N VAL A 261 10.85 -4.94 12.40
CA VAL A 261 10.21 -5.99 13.23
C VAL A 261 10.96 -7.30 13.11
N LEU A 262 11.17 -7.75 11.87
CA LEU A 262 11.81 -9.02 11.60
C LEU A 262 13.27 -9.04 12.04
N THR A 263 14.00 -7.95 11.80
CA THR A 263 15.39 -7.82 12.22
C THR A 263 15.51 -7.96 13.74
N PHE A 264 14.71 -7.20 14.50
CA PHE A 264 14.69 -7.25 15.97
C PHE A 264 14.32 -8.63 16.50
N GLN A 265 13.34 -9.30 15.89
CA GLN A 265 12.92 -10.63 16.34
C GLN A 265 13.93 -11.73 16.00
N ARG A 266 14.53 -11.70 14.81
CA ARG A 266 15.46 -12.75 14.35
C ARG A 266 16.83 -12.67 15.03
N HIS A 267 17.34 -11.45 15.21
CA HIS A 267 18.75 -11.26 15.56
C HIS A 267 18.96 -10.64 16.93
N PHE A 268 17.91 -10.08 17.52
CA PHE A 268 17.98 -9.41 18.81
C PHE A 268 17.05 -10.08 19.84
N SER A 269 16.85 -11.41 19.74
CA SER A 269 16.00 -12.18 20.66
C SER A 269 16.74 -12.99 21.74
N SER A 270 16.34 -12.74 22.99
CA SER A 270 15.93 -13.68 24.06
C SER A 270 16.82 -14.77 24.65
N GLN A 271 18.01 -15.11 24.16
CA GLN A 271 18.93 -15.86 25.04
C GLN A 271 19.69 -14.94 26.01
N GLU A 272 19.62 -13.62 25.79
CA GLU A 272 19.93 -12.61 26.80
C GLU A 272 18.83 -11.58 27.06
N LEU A 273 17.82 -11.37 26.20
CA LEU A 273 16.78 -10.35 26.44
C LEU A 273 15.46 -10.75 25.76
N SER A 274 14.51 -11.28 26.54
CA SER A 274 13.33 -11.99 26.05
C SER A 274 12.16 -11.10 25.65
N GLN A 275 12.24 -10.27 24.61
CA GLN A 275 11.16 -9.28 24.38
C GLN A 275 10.89 -8.99 22.88
N THR A 276 9.66 -9.20 22.36
CA THR A 276 9.12 -8.90 21.00
C THR A 276 8.54 -7.46 20.85
N PRO A 277 8.55 -6.75 19.72
CA PRO A 277 8.20 -5.32 19.73
C PRO A 277 6.69 -5.05 19.81
N SER A 278 6.29 -4.06 20.62
CA SER A 278 4.99 -3.38 20.53
C SER A 278 5.06 -2.33 19.44
N TYR A 279 4.51 -2.61 18.26
CA TYR A 279 4.30 -1.58 17.25
C TYR A 279 3.15 -0.69 17.71
N PHE A 280 3.40 0.62 17.66
CA PHE A 280 2.54 1.71 18.11
C PHE A 280 2.49 1.89 19.64
N PRO A 281 2.84 3.08 20.17
CA PRO A 281 2.15 3.58 21.33
C PRO A 281 0.71 3.87 20.87
N SER A 282 -0.11 2.82 20.76
CA SER A 282 -1.52 3.04 20.98
C SER A 282 -1.63 3.41 22.45
N GLU A 283 -1.95 4.67 22.71
CA GLU A 283 -2.51 5.09 24.00
C GLU A 283 -3.86 4.36 24.18
N PHE A 284 -3.82 3.06 24.45
CA PHE A 284 -4.95 2.27 24.96
C PHE A 284 -5.35 2.70 26.38
N TYR A 285 -4.99 3.92 26.80
CA TYR A 285 -5.08 4.32 28.20
C TYR A 285 -6.54 4.45 28.66
N ASP A 286 -7.51 4.63 27.75
CA ASP A 286 -8.93 4.85 28.07
C ASP A 286 -9.93 4.00 27.24
N GLU A 287 -9.56 2.84 26.68
CA GLU A 287 -10.50 2.03 25.86
C GLU A 287 -11.42 1.08 26.66
N PHE A 288 -11.39 1.16 28.00
CA PHE A 288 -12.31 0.43 28.89
C PHE A 288 -13.35 1.41 29.44
N GLU A 289 -14.28 1.88 28.60
CA GLU A 289 -15.40 2.70 29.06
C GLU A 289 -16.46 1.81 29.73
N ASN A 290 -16.73 2.04 31.03
CA ASN A 290 -17.70 1.28 31.82
C ASN A 290 -17.44 -0.25 31.82
N ASP A 291 -16.18 -0.68 31.91
CA ASP A 291 -15.75 -2.09 31.85
C ASP A 291 -16.08 -2.80 30.53
N VAL A 292 -16.27 -2.02 29.46
CA VAL A 292 -16.52 -2.51 28.09
C VAL A 292 -15.39 -2.07 27.18
N TRP A 293 -14.95 -2.95 26.28
CA TRP A 293 -13.91 -2.67 25.28
C TRP A 293 -14.27 -3.23 23.91
N ASP A 294 -13.60 -2.77 22.86
CA ASP A 294 -13.91 -3.15 21.49
C ASP A 294 -13.20 -4.44 21.01
N HIS A 295 -13.48 -4.85 19.78
CA HIS A 295 -12.85 -6.03 19.18
C HIS A 295 -11.33 -5.87 18.92
N ALA A 296 -10.80 -4.65 18.82
CA ALA A 296 -9.36 -4.41 18.69
C ALA A 296 -8.66 -4.72 20.01
N VAL A 297 -9.14 -4.15 21.12
CA VAL A 297 -8.65 -4.44 22.49
C VAL A 297 -8.78 -5.93 22.78
N HIS A 298 -9.93 -6.54 22.47
CA HIS A 298 -10.16 -7.94 22.78
C HIS A 298 -9.19 -8.87 22.05
N ARG A 299 -8.83 -8.57 20.79
CA ARG A 299 -7.80 -9.34 20.07
C ARG A 299 -6.42 -9.20 20.70
N CYS A 300 -6.05 -8.01 21.17
CA CYS A 300 -4.78 -7.79 21.87
C CYS A 300 -4.74 -8.58 23.19
N LEU A 301 -5.84 -8.58 23.94
CA LEU A 301 -5.99 -9.37 25.16
C LEU A 301 -5.88 -10.88 24.88
N LEU A 302 -6.56 -11.40 23.86
CA LEU A 302 -6.44 -12.81 23.48
C LEU A 302 -4.99 -13.19 23.16
N ARG A 303 -4.24 -12.34 22.44
CA ARG A 303 -2.82 -12.59 22.19
C ARG A 303 -2.01 -12.66 23.47
N ALA A 304 -2.23 -11.72 24.39
CA ALA A 304 -1.57 -11.70 25.68
C ALA A 304 -1.85 -12.99 26.47
N ILE A 305 -3.11 -13.43 26.50
CA ILE A 305 -3.52 -14.68 27.14
C ILE A 305 -2.81 -15.88 26.53
N TYR A 306 -2.72 -15.96 25.19
CA TYR A 306 -2.06 -17.08 24.51
C TYR A 306 -0.53 -17.15 24.73
N THR A 307 0.09 -16.13 25.34
CA THR A 307 1.49 -16.21 25.80
C THR A 307 1.65 -16.89 27.15
N LEU A 308 0.58 -17.01 27.93
CA LEU A 308 0.59 -17.67 29.24
C LEU A 308 0.70 -19.19 29.10
N PRO A 309 1.18 -19.92 30.14
CA PRO A 309 1.09 -21.37 30.17
C PRO A 309 -0.35 -21.85 29.94
N VAL A 310 -0.52 -22.96 29.21
CA VAL A 310 -1.85 -23.49 28.82
C VAL A 310 -2.83 -23.58 30.00
N VAL A 311 -2.32 -23.96 31.18
CA VAL A 311 -3.11 -24.09 32.41
C VAL A 311 -3.70 -22.75 32.89
N GLU A 312 -3.05 -21.63 32.60
CA GLU A 312 -3.53 -20.30 32.95
C GLU A 312 -4.47 -19.72 31.90
N GLN A 313 -4.35 -20.12 30.63
CA GLN A 313 -5.16 -19.60 29.53
C GLN A 313 -6.67 -19.79 29.78
N ASP A 314 -7.06 -20.98 30.24
CA ASP A 314 -8.46 -21.31 30.52
C ASP A 314 -9.07 -20.43 31.61
N LYS A 315 -8.26 -19.98 32.58
CA LYS A 315 -8.74 -19.04 33.61
C LYS A 315 -9.15 -17.71 32.99
N TRP A 316 -8.40 -17.22 32.02
CA TRP A 316 -8.67 -15.95 31.35
C TRP A 316 -9.79 -16.07 30.32
N LEU A 317 -9.75 -17.08 29.44
CA LEU A 317 -10.71 -17.20 28.33
C LEU A 317 -12.17 -17.31 28.78
N ASN A 318 -12.42 -17.81 29.99
CA ASN A 318 -13.75 -17.93 30.58
C ASN A 318 -14.27 -16.63 31.24
N CYS A 319 -13.47 -15.57 31.28
CA CYS A 319 -13.82 -14.34 31.99
C CYS A 319 -14.54 -13.30 31.11
N PHE A 320 -14.72 -13.53 29.81
CA PHE A 320 -15.20 -12.51 28.86
C PHE A 320 -16.43 -12.96 28.10
N VAL A 321 -17.34 -12.02 27.82
CA VAL A 321 -18.52 -12.23 26.96
C VAL A 321 -18.72 -11.04 26.02
N ALA A 322 -19.35 -11.29 24.88
CA ALA A 322 -19.83 -10.23 24.00
C ALA A 322 -20.95 -9.44 24.70
N ALA A 323 -20.84 -8.11 24.68
CA ALA A 323 -21.71 -7.19 25.39
C ALA A 323 -23.06 -6.97 24.68
N ASP A 324 -23.14 -7.08 23.34
CA ASP A 324 -24.37 -6.88 22.56
C ASP A 324 -24.43 -7.69 21.25
N SER A 325 -25.65 -8.04 20.80
CA SER A 325 -25.95 -8.83 19.59
C SER A 325 -26.26 -7.99 18.33
N THR A 326 -26.03 -6.68 18.36
CA THR A 326 -26.52 -5.71 17.35
C THR A 326 -25.49 -5.32 16.28
N GLY A 327 -24.35 -6.00 16.20
CA GLY A 327 -23.41 -5.90 15.07
C GLY A 327 -22.24 -4.93 15.24
N ARG A 328 -22.05 -4.34 16.43
CA ARG A 328 -20.75 -3.83 16.90
C ARG A 328 -20.41 -4.57 18.20
N GLU A 329 -19.76 -5.72 18.08
CA GLU A 329 -19.45 -6.59 19.22
C GLU A 329 -18.40 -5.92 20.10
N ASN A 330 -18.85 -5.26 21.17
CA ASN A 330 -18.02 -4.91 22.30
C ASN A 330 -17.95 -6.10 23.27
N PHE A 331 -16.95 -6.13 24.14
CA PHE A 331 -16.68 -7.20 25.10
C PHE A 331 -16.66 -6.66 26.52
N ARG A 332 -17.02 -7.49 27.49
CA ARG A 332 -16.97 -7.17 28.92
C ARG A 332 -16.61 -8.40 29.76
N LEU A 333 -16.28 -8.16 31.02
CA LEU A 333 -16.12 -9.23 32.01
C LEU A 333 -17.48 -9.88 32.34
N VAL A 334 -17.46 -11.19 32.62
CA VAL A 334 -18.60 -11.89 33.22
C VAL A 334 -18.78 -11.50 34.69
N ASP A 335 -19.99 -11.66 35.22
CA ASP A 335 -20.25 -11.46 36.65
C ASP A 335 -19.37 -12.40 37.49
N ASN A 336 -18.66 -11.84 38.48
CA ASN A 336 -17.67 -12.55 39.32
C ASN A 336 -16.50 -13.18 38.54
N ALA A 337 -16.06 -12.54 37.45
CA ALA A 337 -14.86 -12.95 36.73
C ALA A 337 -13.65 -13.13 37.67
N ALA A 338 -12.80 -14.12 37.34
CA ALA A 338 -11.60 -14.43 38.11
C ALA A 338 -10.44 -13.45 37.88
N VAL A 339 -10.64 -12.45 37.00
CA VAL A 339 -9.69 -11.41 36.63
C VAL A 339 -10.43 -10.07 36.55
N SER A 340 -9.76 -8.99 36.93
CA SER A 340 -10.28 -7.62 36.86
C SER A 340 -9.80 -6.88 35.60
N VAL A 341 -10.39 -5.72 35.30
CA VAL A 341 -9.88 -4.83 34.24
C VAL A 341 -8.44 -4.39 34.53
N GLU A 342 -8.07 -4.23 35.80
CA GLU A 342 -6.68 -3.91 36.17
C GLU A 342 -5.72 -5.08 35.88
N ASP A 343 -6.16 -6.32 36.10
CA ASP A 343 -5.38 -7.51 35.71
C ASP A 343 -5.23 -7.61 34.19
N ILE A 344 -6.28 -7.27 33.43
CA ILE A 344 -6.22 -7.19 31.96
C ILE A 344 -5.18 -6.14 31.54
N LYS A 345 -5.27 -4.93 32.09
CA LYS A 345 -4.31 -3.84 31.80
C LYS A 345 -2.89 -4.27 32.13
N LYS A 346 -2.69 -4.93 33.28
CA LYS A 346 -1.40 -5.46 33.72
C LYS A 346 -0.88 -6.57 32.80
N LEU A 347 -1.69 -7.57 32.46
CA LEU A 347 -1.31 -8.64 31.53
C LEU A 347 -0.92 -8.07 30.16
N MET A 348 -1.73 -7.13 29.65
CA MET A 348 -1.46 -6.45 28.39
C MET A 348 -0.21 -5.56 28.46
N ALA A 349 0.09 -4.97 29.63
CA ALA A 349 1.31 -4.22 29.88
C ALA A 349 2.55 -5.13 30.03
N GLU A 350 2.43 -6.31 30.64
CA GLU A 350 3.51 -7.29 30.83
C GLU A 350 3.86 -8.02 29.53
N CYS A 351 2.88 -8.19 28.64
CA CYS A 351 3.14 -8.58 27.25
C CYS A 351 3.79 -7.46 26.42
N ARG A 352 3.96 -6.23 26.96
CA ARG A 352 4.81 -5.21 26.35
C ARG A 352 6.25 -5.55 26.65
N HIS A 353 6.78 -6.26 25.70
CA HIS A 353 8.18 -6.43 25.51
C HIS A 353 8.79 -5.13 24.94
N THR A 354 9.68 -4.51 25.71
CA THR A 354 10.37 -3.25 25.40
C THR A 354 11.80 -3.53 24.98
N TYR A 355 12.17 -3.19 23.76
CA TYR A 355 13.58 -3.01 23.41
C TYR A 355 14.08 -1.70 24.03
N PRO A 356 15.37 -1.55 24.33
CA PRO A 356 15.95 -0.27 24.76
C PRO A 356 15.98 0.78 23.63
N VAL A 357 15.18 0.60 22.58
CA VAL A 357 15.14 1.39 21.36
C VAL A 357 13.71 1.86 21.15
N GLU A 358 13.52 3.17 21.13
CA GLU A 358 12.27 3.80 20.76
C GLU A 358 12.23 3.99 19.23
N ILE A 359 11.14 3.54 18.59
CA ILE A 359 10.90 3.78 17.16
C ILE A 359 9.80 4.83 17.05
N VAL A 360 10.18 6.03 16.58
CA VAL A 360 9.25 7.14 16.39
C VAL A 360 8.89 7.27 14.92
N LEU A 361 7.61 7.09 14.58
CA LEU A 361 7.07 7.46 13.28
C LEU A 361 6.40 8.83 13.40
N ASP A 362 7.09 9.86 12.91
CA ASP A 362 6.68 11.26 13.01
C ASP A 362 5.60 11.67 11.99
N SER A 363 5.54 11.00 10.83
CA SER A 363 4.59 11.32 9.77
C SER A 363 3.16 10.81 10.04
N ILE A 364 2.21 11.74 10.17
CA ILE A 364 0.76 11.45 10.25
C ILE A 364 0.29 10.74 8.98
N LEU A 365 0.76 11.19 7.81
CA LEU A 365 0.41 10.56 6.53
C LEU A 365 0.88 9.10 6.50
N ALA A 366 2.10 8.82 6.94
CA ALA A 366 2.63 7.46 6.98
C ALA A 366 1.78 6.55 7.89
N ARG A 367 1.31 7.05 9.05
CA ARG A 367 0.39 6.30 9.92
C ARG A 367 -0.93 5.97 9.20
N LYS A 368 -1.54 6.94 8.51
CA LYS A 368 -2.76 6.73 7.72
C LYS A 368 -2.54 5.73 6.57
N MET A 369 -1.41 5.82 5.88
CA MET A 369 -1.03 4.88 4.83
C MET A 369 -0.88 3.47 5.40
N SER A 370 -0.20 3.30 6.53
CA SER A 370 -0.04 2.00 7.20
C SER A 370 -1.38 1.33 7.56
N ALA A 371 -2.41 2.11 7.91
CA ALA A 371 -3.75 1.57 8.12
C ALA A 371 -4.37 0.97 6.84
N VAL A 372 -4.13 1.57 5.67
CA VAL A 372 -4.55 0.99 4.39
C VAL A 372 -3.84 -0.34 4.12
N PHE A 373 -2.53 -0.41 4.37
CA PHE A 373 -1.76 -1.65 4.24
C PHE A 373 -2.35 -2.74 5.13
N ARG A 374 -2.56 -2.47 6.41
CA ARG A 374 -3.21 -3.41 7.32
C ARG A 374 -4.52 -3.92 6.77
N ASP A 375 -5.42 -3.00 6.39
CA ASP A 375 -6.76 -3.37 5.98
C ASP A 375 -6.73 -4.28 4.75
N GLU A 376 -5.86 -3.98 3.78
CA GLU A 376 -5.67 -4.81 2.58
C GLU A 376 -5.00 -6.16 2.89
N LEU A 377 -4.07 -6.19 3.84
CA LEU A 377 -3.41 -7.41 4.30
C LEU A 377 -4.36 -8.33 5.09
N CYS A 378 -5.29 -7.73 5.85
CA CYS A 378 -6.32 -8.42 6.64
C CYS A 378 -7.55 -8.82 5.83
N ARG A 379 -7.82 -8.17 4.69
CA ARG A 379 -8.93 -8.54 3.79
C ARG A 379 -8.75 -10.00 3.38
N ARG A 380 -9.81 -10.82 3.58
CA ARG A 380 -9.80 -12.28 3.35
C ARG A 380 -9.04 -12.63 2.07
N GLN A 381 -7.83 -13.17 2.23
CA GLN A 381 -7.00 -13.57 1.11
C GLN A 381 -7.66 -14.76 0.42
N GLN A 382 -7.97 -14.62 -0.87
CA GLN A 382 -8.42 -15.75 -1.67
C GLN A 382 -7.30 -16.81 -1.74
N PHE A 383 -7.69 -18.07 -1.80
CA PHE A 383 -6.75 -19.20 -1.72
C PHE A 383 -5.75 -19.26 -2.90
N ASN A 384 -5.91 -18.46 -3.96
CA ASN A 384 -5.01 -18.42 -5.11
C ASN A 384 -4.13 -17.14 -5.11
N PRO A 385 -2.80 -17.27 -5.16
CA PRO A 385 -1.88 -16.12 -5.13
C PRO A 385 -1.94 -15.26 -6.41
N GLU A 386 -2.51 -15.80 -7.48
CA GLU A 386 -2.80 -15.07 -8.72
C GLU A 386 -3.99 -14.11 -8.57
N GLU A 387 -4.78 -14.24 -7.50
CA GLU A 387 -5.99 -13.45 -7.24
C GLU A 387 -5.77 -12.37 -6.17
N THR A 388 -4.62 -12.35 -5.49
CA THR A 388 -4.34 -11.40 -4.40
C THR A 388 -3.12 -10.55 -4.66
N VAL A 389 -3.24 -9.23 -4.57
CA VAL A 389 -2.12 -8.29 -4.79
C VAL A 389 -1.10 -8.30 -3.62
N TYR A 390 -1.48 -8.86 -2.46
CA TYR A 390 -0.95 -8.40 -1.16
C TYR A 390 -0.19 -9.45 -0.33
N ARG A 391 0.25 -10.59 -0.89
CA ARG A 391 1.09 -11.53 -0.11
C ARG A 391 2.13 -12.30 -0.90
N ASN A 392 3.36 -12.27 -0.39
CA ASN A 392 4.38 -13.23 -0.77
C ASN A 392 4.28 -14.52 0.06
N ARG A 393 4.05 -15.66 -0.59
CA ARG A 393 3.95 -16.98 0.08
C ARG A 393 5.30 -17.57 0.45
N GLN A 394 6.41 -17.02 -0.05
CA GLN A 394 7.76 -17.51 0.27
C GLN A 394 8.22 -17.09 1.66
N ILE A 395 7.58 -16.07 2.25
CA ILE A 395 7.62 -15.87 3.69
C ILE A 395 6.79 -17.01 4.27
N LYS A 396 7.41 -18.19 4.38
CA LYS A 396 6.93 -19.28 5.25
C LYS A 396 6.53 -18.55 6.52
N VAL A 397 5.24 -18.62 6.80
CA VAL A 397 4.60 -17.80 7.82
C VAL A 397 5.20 -18.23 9.12
N ASP A 398 6.31 -17.60 9.47
CA ASP A 398 6.73 -17.45 10.83
C ASP A 398 5.46 -17.01 11.56
N PRO A 399 4.99 -17.75 12.57
CA PRO A 399 3.81 -17.36 13.35
C PRO A 399 3.83 -15.88 13.71
N ILE A 400 5.04 -15.35 13.89
CA ILE A 400 5.37 -13.96 14.13
C ILE A 400 4.92 -13.01 13.02
N VAL A 401 5.16 -13.32 11.74
CA VAL A 401 4.70 -12.50 10.59
C VAL A 401 3.18 -12.40 10.58
N LYS A 402 2.48 -13.49 10.92
CA LYS A 402 1.01 -13.49 11.05
C LYS A 402 0.57 -12.58 12.21
N THR A 403 1.29 -12.58 13.32
CA THR A 403 1.02 -11.71 14.48
C THR A 403 1.22 -10.24 14.15
N ILE A 404 2.29 -9.88 13.41
CA ILE A 404 2.60 -8.51 12.98
C ILE A 404 1.50 -7.96 12.07
N PHE A 405 1.09 -8.75 11.08
CA PHE A 405 0.00 -8.35 10.17
C PHE A 405 -1.34 -8.15 10.85
N GLN A 406 -1.53 -8.73 12.05
CA GLN A 406 -2.73 -8.53 12.84
C GLN A 406 -2.55 -7.44 13.92
N SER A 407 -1.32 -6.98 14.21
CA SER A 407 -1.03 -5.92 15.21
C SER A 407 -0.88 -4.54 14.59
N ILE A 408 -0.39 -4.46 13.35
CA ILE A 408 -0.58 -3.26 12.51
C ILE A 408 -2.08 -3.14 12.29
#